data_AF-A0A3A5VNW9-F1
#
_entry.id   AF-A0A3A5VNW9-F1
#
_cell.length_a   1.000
_cell.length_b   1.000
_cell.length_c   1.000
_cell.angle_alpha   90.00
_cell.angle_beta   90.00
_cell.angle_gamma   90.00
#
_symmetry.space_group_name_H-M   'P 1'
#
loop_
_entity.id
_entity.type
_entity.pdbx_description
1 polymer ?
#
loop_
_entity_poly.entity_id
_entity_poly.type
_entity_poly.pdbx_seq_one_letter_code
_entity_poly.pdbx_strand_id
1 'polypeptide(L)'
;MSDKPARAIKLNVINEPKENYKGGPSSLCPGCGHDQISNVIINAAWENGIEPHRIAKMSGIGCSSKTPAYYLGQSHGFNTVHGRMPS
;
A
#
# COMPACT_ATOMS: atom_id res chain seq x y z
N MET A 1 -2.15 34.32 -15.75
CA MET A 1 -2.23 32.86 -15.51
C MET A 1 -1.27 32.19 -16.48
N SER A 2 -0.31 31.40 -15.99
CA SER A 2 0.72 30.80 -16.85
C SER A 2 0.14 29.57 -17.56
N ASP A 3 -0.12 29.67 -18.86
CA ASP A 3 -0.47 28.56 -19.77
C ASP A 3 0.73 27.63 -20.02
N LYS A 4 1.34 27.10 -18.96
CA LYS A 4 2.34 26.03 -19.13
C LYS A 4 1.60 24.70 -19.28
N PRO A 5 1.79 23.96 -20.38
CA PRO A 5 1.21 22.63 -20.50
C PRO A 5 1.73 21.76 -19.36
N ALA A 6 0.82 21.05 -18.69
CA ALA A 6 1.18 20.11 -17.63
C ALA A 6 2.13 19.06 -18.22
N ARG A 7 3.30 18.88 -17.59
CA ARG A 7 4.27 17.87 -18.01
C ARG A 7 3.64 16.48 -17.86
N ALA A 8 3.67 15.66 -18.90
CA ALA A 8 3.25 14.26 -18.81
C ALA A 8 4.07 13.54 -17.74
N ILE A 9 3.40 13.01 -16.71
CA ILE A 9 4.05 12.29 -15.60
C ILE A 9 4.19 10.82 -16.01
N LYS A 10 5.44 10.34 -16.07
CA LYS A 10 5.69 8.90 -16.22
C LYS A 10 5.37 8.22 -14.89
N LEU A 11 4.32 7.41 -14.86
CA LEU A 11 3.98 6.55 -13.72
C LEU A 11 4.96 5.36 -13.64
N ASN A 12 5.17 4.84 -12.43
CA ASN A 12 6.04 3.69 -12.15
C ASN A 12 7.42 3.81 -12.81
N VAL A 13 8.20 4.81 -12.38
CA VAL A 13 9.51 5.12 -12.99
C VAL A 13 10.50 3.96 -12.95
N ILE A 14 10.36 3.06 -11.98
CA ILE A 14 11.19 1.87 -11.78
C ILE A 14 10.77 0.67 -12.66
N ASN A 15 9.63 0.77 -13.36
CA ASN A 15 9.07 -0.25 -14.25
C ASN A 15 8.80 -1.61 -13.56
N GLU A 16 8.48 -1.58 -12.27
CA GLU A 16 8.21 -2.78 -11.47
C GLU A 16 6.80 -3.32 -11.75
N PRO A 17 6.58 -4.64 -11.89
CA PRO A 17 5.25 -5.19 -12.11
C PRO A 17 4.35 -4.97 -10.88
N LYS A 18 3.06 -4.71 -11.13
CA LYS A 18 2.08 -4.38 -10.08
C LYS A 18 1.85 -5.52 -9.10
N GLU A 19 2.07 -6.76 -9.55
CA GLU A 19 2.03 -7.98 -8.75
C GLU A 19 3.00 -7.93 -7.57
N ASN A 20 4.16 -7.29 -7.73
CA ASN A 20 5.17 -7.18 -6.67
C ASN A 20 4.75 -6.21 -5.55
N TYR A 21 3.69 -5.42 -5.78
CA TYR A 21 3.07 -4.56 -4.79
C TYR A 21 1.91 -5.24 -4.06
N LYS A 22 1.47 -6.45 -4.45
CA LYS A 22 0.41 -7.19 -3.76
C LYS A 22 0.95 -7.86 -2.49
N GLY A 23 0.09 -8.04 -1.50
CA GLY A 23 0.39 -8.85 -0.31
C GLY A 23 -0.21 -10.26 -0.43
N GLY A 24 -0.32 -10.93 0.72
CA GLY A 24 -0.96 -12.24 0.80
C GLY A 24 -2.48 -12.20 0.57
N PRO A 25 -3.13 -13.37 0.44
CA PRO A 25 -4.58 -13.44 0.26
C PRO A 25 -5.31 -12.85 1.47
N SER A 26 -6.38 -12.10 1.20
CA SER A 26 -7.21 -11.51 2.25
C SER A 26 -7.96 -12.61 3.02
N SER A 27 -8.00 -12.44 4.35
CA SER A 27 -8.83 -13.26 5.22
C SER A 27 -9.99 -12.45 5.79
N LEU A 28 -10.30 -11.31 5.18
CA LEU A 28 -11.38 -10.43 5.60
C LEU A 28 -12.71 -10.90 5.00
N CYS A 29 -13.81 -10.38 5.52
CA CYS A 29 -15.14 -10.70 5.02
C CYS A 29 -15.27 -10.30 3.53
N PRO A 30 -16.03 -11.06 2.71
CA PRO A 30 -16.33 -10.65 1.34
C PRO A 30 -16.93 -9.24 1.30
N GLY A 31 -16.34 -8.36 0.50
CA GLY A 31 -16.77 -6.96 0.41
C GLY A 31 -16.25 -6.04 1.52
N CYS A 32 -15.27 -6.46 2.31
CA CYS A 32 -14.67 -5.62 3.34
C CYS A 32 -13.99 -4.37 2.73
N GLY A 33 -14.27 -3.19 3.28
CA GLY A 33 -13.66 -1.94 2.83
C GLY A 33 -12.13 -1.89 2.97
N HIS A 34 -11.55 -2.67 3.88
CA HIS A 34 -10.09 -2.73 4.03
C HIS A 34 -9.38 -3.38 2.83
N ASP A 35 -10.07 -4.25 2.07
CA ASP A 35 -9.50 -4.78 0.82
C ASP A 35 -9.43 -3.67 -0.25
N GLN A 36 -10.44 -2.79 -0.30
CA GLN A 36 -10.41 -1.63 -1.17
C GLN A 36 -9.30 -0.65 -0.77
N ILE A 37 -9.12 -0.39 0.52
CA ILE A 37 -8.01 0.43 1.02
C ILE A 37 -6.66 -0.19 0.61
N SER A 38 -6.51 -1.51 0.73
CA SER A 38 -5.30 -2.22 0.28
C SER A 38 -5.03 -1.99 -1.20
N ASN A 39 -6.06 -2.13 -2.06
CA ASN A 39 -5.93 -1.90 -3.50
C ASN A 39 -5.52 -0.46 -3.83
N VAL A 40 -6.06 0.53 -3.13
CA VAL A 40 -5.69 1.93 -3.32
C VAL A 40 -4.23 2.17 -2.92
N ILE A 41 -3.76 1.59 -1.81
CA ILE A 41 -2.35 1.69 -1.39
C ILE A 41 -1.42 1.06 -2.43
N ILE A 42 -1.78 -0.12 -2.97
CA ILE A 42 -1.04 -0.80 -4.04
C ILE A 42 -0.92 0.10 -5.27
N ASN A 43 -2.02 0.70 -5.71
CA ASN A 43 -2.04 1.60 -6.86
C ASN A 43 -1.14 2.81 -6.61
N ALA A 44 -1.28 3.47 -5.46
CA ALA A 44 -0.51 4.66 -5.13
C ALA A 44 1.00 4.37 -5.10
N ALA A 45 1.43 3.27 -4.48
CA ALA A 45 2.83 2.89 -4.43
C ALA A 45 3.40 2.57 -5.83
N TRP A 46 2.62 1.86 -6.65
CA TRP A 46 3.01 1.52 -8.02
C TRP A 46 3.10 2.75 -8.93
N GLU A 47 2.09 3.63 -8.89
CA GLU A 47 2.04 4.87 -9.67
C GLU A 47 3.24 5.78 -9.37
N ASN A 48 3.64 5.86 -8.10
CA ASN A 48 4.79 6.63 -7.65
C ASN A 48 6.13 5.90 -7.83
N GLY A 49 6.14 4.65 -8.30
CA GLY A 49 7.36 3.86 -8.51
C GLY A 49 8.17 3.66 -7.23
N ILE A 50 7.48 3.45 -6.09
CA ILE A 50 8.14 3.26 -4.80
C ILE A 50 8.62 1.82 -4.71
N GLU A 51 9.92 1.62 -4.46
CA GLU A 51 10.48 0.29 -4.22
C GLU A 51 9.84 -0.32 -2.96
N PRO A 52 9.11 -1.46 -3.05
CA PRO A 52 8.35 -1.98 -1.92
C PRO A 52 9.19 -2.24 -0.66
N HIS A 53 10.42 -2.72 -0.82
CA HIS A 53 11.33 -3.03 0.30
C HIS A 53 11.76 -1.80 1.11
N ARG A 54 11.53 -0.59 0.61
CA ARG A 54 11.84 0.67 1.31
C ARG A 54 10.68 1.18 2.17
N ILE A 55 9.56 0.46 2.19
CA ILE A 55 8.37 0.82 2.95
C ILE A 55 8.34 0.04 4.28
N ALA A 56 8.06 0.75 5.37
CA ALA A 56 7.69 0.15 6.64
C ALA A 56 6.19 0.39 6.89
N LYS A 57 5.47 -0.69 7.21
CA LYS A 57 4.05 -0.71 7.53
C LYS A 57 3.91 -1.03 9.01
N MET A 58 3.14 -0.23 9.74
CA MET A 58 2.87 -0.44 11.16
C MET A 58 1.37 -0.56 11.35
N SER A 59 0.93 -1.45 12.23
CA SER A 59 -0.47 -1.61 12.62
C SER A 59 -0.65 -1.94 14.10
N GLY A 60 -1.88 -1.80 14.61
CA GLY A 60 -2.27 -2.22 15.95
C GLY A 60 -2.96 -3.59 15.95
N ILE A 61 -4.09 -3.67 16.65
CA ILE A 61 -4.94 -4.89 16.70
C ILE A 61 -6.36 -4.53 16.29
N GLY A 62 -6.91 -5.30 15.34
CA GLY A 62 -8.24 -5.15 14.74
C GLY A 62 -8.26 -5.63 13.28
N CYS A 63 -9.43 -5.70 12.66
CA CYS A 63 -9.55 -6.11 11.25
C CYS A 63 -8.75 -5.18 10.31
N SER A 64 -8.79 -3.87 10.57
CA SER A 64 -7.98 -2.86 9.87
C SER A 64 -6.48 -3.07 10.07
N SER A 65 -6.09 -3.64 11.20
CA SER A 65 -4.67 -3.83 11.53
C SER A 65 -4.06 -5.06 10.87
N LYS A 66 -4.90 -5.90 10.23
CA LYS A 66 -4.44 -7.01 9.38
C LYS A 66 -4.15 -6.57 7.94
N THR A 67 -4.67 -5.41 7.53
CA THR A 67 -4.50 -4.83 6.18
C THR A 67 -3.05 -4.79 5.68
N PRO A 68 -2.01 -4.49 6.50
CA PRO A 68 -0.61 -4.56 6.06
C PRO A 68 -0.14 -5.92 5.51
N ALA A 69 -0.84 -7.02 5.83
CA ALA A 69 -0.53 -8.33 5.26
C ALA A 69 -1.00 -8.49 3.80
N TYR A 70 -1.92 -7.64 3.34
CA TYR A 70 -2.61 -7.78 2.04
C TYR A 70 -2.09 -6.82 0.95
N TYR A 71 -1.23 -5.87 1.32
CA TYR A 71 -0.54 -4.98 0.39
C TYR A 71 0.96 -4.93 0.66
N LEU A 72 1.72 -4.62 -0.39
CA LEU A 72 3.18 -4.47 -0.38
C LEU A 72 3.88 -5.65 0.29
N GLY A 73 3.73 -6.86 -0.24
CA GLY A 73 4.25 -8.08 0.40
C GLY A 73 5.77 -8.10 0.59
N GLN A 74 6.50 -7.38 -0.27
CA GLN A 74 7.96 -7.23 -0.21
C GLN A 74 8.43 -6.14 0.76
N SER A 75 7.53 -5.52 1.52
CA SER A 75 7.85 -4.44 2.47
C SER A 75 7.89 -4.92 3.92
N HIS A 76 8.50 -4.11 4.79
CA HIS A 76 8.59 -4.44 6.22
C HIS A 76 7.24 -4.22 6.91
N GLY A 77 6.75 -5.20 7.67
CA GLY A 77 5.47 -5.13 8.36
C GLY A 77 5.61 -5.38 9.87
N PHE A 78 5.01 -4.52 10.68
CA PHE A 78 5.03 -4.58 12.14
C PHE A 78 3.60 -4.54 12.69
N ASN A 79 3.14 -5.66 13.24
CA ASN A 79 1.88 -5.75 13.97
C ASN A 79 2.16 -5.54 15.45
N THR A 80 1.87 -4.33 15.93
CA THR A 80 2.07 -3.94 17.33
C THR A 80 0.88 -4.35 18.21
N VAL A 81 0.88 -3.94 19.48
CA VAL A 81 -0.24 -4.18 20.40
C VAL A 81 -1.37 -3.16 20.22
N HIS A 82 -2.56 -3.51 20.71
CA HIS A 82 -3.76 -2.70 20.55
C HIS A 82 -3.55 -1.27 21.04
N GLY A 83 -3.82 -0.28 20.19
CA GLY A 83 -3.69 1.14 20.53
C GLY A 83 -2.26 1.61 20.81
N ARG A 84 -1.22 0.92 20.29
CA ARG A 84 0.20 1.31 20.43
C ARG A 84 0.93 1.47 19.09
N MET A 85 0.20 1.45 17.99
CA MET A 85 0.75 1.89 16.70
C MET A 85 1.05 3.40 16.79
N PRO A 86 2.25 3.85 16.38
CA PRO A 86 2.56 5.28 16.35
C PRO A 86 1.60 6.00 15.39
N SER A 87 1.01 7.09 15.87
CA SER A 87 0.11 7.98 15.12
C SER A 87 0.90 9.02 14.34
#